data_AF-A0A2H5VZC6-F1
#
_entry.id   AF-A0A2H5VZC6-F1
#
_cell.length_a   1.000
_cell.length_b   1.000
_cell.length_c   1.000
_cell.angle_alpha   90.00
_cell.angle_beta   90.00
_cell.angle_gamma   90.00
#
_symmetry.space_group_name_H-M   'P 1'
#
loop_
_entity.id
_entity.type
_entity.pdbx_description
1 polymer ?
#
loop_
_entity_poly.entity_id
_entity_poly.type
_entity_poly.pdbx_seq_one_letter_code
_entity_poly.pdbx_strand_id
1 'polypeptide(L)'
;MGFNLLNWKEGRSMGFNLLKMRGQFALLLGLLGLMLPRAVWAQGMMGRPAMGEETIALGSDGTLYVVASPAQRQMGPEFGRVALFALDPVTFRVRWRFVLEEEDVIASRPVVGADGTVYLTVSEMMEFGSPLDFSTGVRNARLLAVREGALKWSYDCDAPFASHPALGPEGMVFVTTSTVGPREPSGPWTFSRSSLLALEDRGTSATIHARLDLGPYAVSAPVVGPHPTSPWAVYVTGEGVGMGPGMGMGYGTVLFVIDADFRLARMSLR
;
A
#
# COMPACT_ATOMS: atom_id res chain seq x y z
N MET A 1 35.01 -39.12 -43.15
CA MET A 1 35.96 -37.99 -43.01
C MET A 1 35.34 -36.79 -43.71
N GLY A 2 35.45 -35.62 -43.09
CA GLY A 2 34.51 -34.50 -43.20
C GLY A 2 34.29 -33.92 -44.59
N PHE A 3 33.14 -33.25 -44.73
CA PHE A 3 32.88 -32.34 -45.83
C PHE A 3 32.51 -30.98 -45.25
N ASN A 4 33.25 -29.95 -45.66
CA ASN A 4 32.86 -28.58 -45.52
C ASN A 4 33.21 -27.82 -46.81
N LEU A 5 32.28 -26.91 -47.15
CA LEU A 5 32.34 -25.78 -48.10
C LEU A 5 32.44 -26.05 -49.60
N LEU A 6 31.41 -25.58 -50.33
CA LEU A 6 31.56 -24.54 -51.36
C LEU A 6 30.22 -23.94 -51.85
N ASN A 7 30.24 -22.61 -51.99
CA ASN A 7 29.22 -21.70 -52.55
C ASN A 7 29.15 -21.75 -54.08
N TRP A 8 27.94 -21.54 -54.65
CA TRP A 8 27.56 -20.80 -55.89
C TRP A 8 26.10 -21.16 -56.26
N LYS A 9 25.19 -20.38 -56.90
CA LYS A 9 25.25 -19.11 -57.65
C LYS A 9 23.82 -18.59 -58.04
N GLU A 10 23.69 -17.26 -58.18
CA GLU A 10 22.92 -16.43 -59.16
C GLU A 10 21.43 -16.65 -59.54
N GLY A 11 20.68 -15.53 -59.59
CA GLY A 11 19.87 -15.19 -60.79
C GLY A 11 18.60 -14.31 -60.67
N ARG A 12 18.74 -12.98 -60.96
CA ARG A 12 17.83 -11.98 -61.66
C ARG A 12 16.40 -11.70 -61.10
N SER A 13 15.76 -10.51 -61.20
CA SER A 13 15.78 -9.37 -62.15
C SER A 13 15.18 -8.04 -61.60
N MET A 14 15.60 -6.91 -62.22
CA MET A 14 14.97 -5.57 -62.43
C MET A 14 13.42 -5.49 -62.36
N GLY A 15 12.69 -4.38 -62.08
CA GLY A 15 12.96 -2.94 -62.01
C GLY A 15 11.81 -2.12 -62.68
N PHE A 16 11.43 -0.96 -62.11
CA PHE A 16 10.70 0.23 -62.65
C PHE A 16 9.19 0.49 -62.41
N ASN A 17 8.95 1.61 -61.67
CA ASN A 17 8.01 2.76 -61.83
C ASN A 17 6.63 2.62 -62.51
N LEU A 18 5.56 3.20 -61.90
CA LEU A 18 4.96 4.50 -62.28
C LEU A 18 3.75 4.90 -61.39
N LEU A 19 3.55 6.23 -61.28
CA LEU A 19 2.46 6.93 -60.60
C LEU A 19 1.26 7.15 -61.56
N LYS A 20 0.04 7.35 -60.98
CA LYS A 20 -1.28 7.74 -61.57
C LYS A 20 -2.13 6.56 -62.09
N MET A 21 -3.45 6.43 -61.87
CA MET A 21 -4.49 7.43 -61.64
C MET A 21 -5.81 6.76 -61.12
N ARG A 22 -6.46 7.40 -60.14
CA ARG A 22 -7.93 7.56 -59.92
C ARG A 22 -8.93 6.39 -60.15
N GLY A 23 -9.66 6.05 -59.08
CA GLY A 23 -10.99 5.41 -59.15
C GLY A 23 -11.38 4.81 -57.80
N GLN A 24 -12.41 5.37 -57.16
CA GLN A 24 -12.84 5.07 -55.80
C GLN A 24 -13.35 3.63 -55.64
N PHE A 25 -12.90 2.92 -54.60
CA PHE A 25 -13.78 2.10 -53.77
C PHE A 25 -13.32 2.24 -52.32
N ALA A 26 -14.17 2.85 -51.52
CA ALA A 26 -14.04 2.95 -50.08
C ALA A 26 -14.13 1.55 -49.47
N LEU A 27 -13.13 1.16 -48.68
CA LEU A 27 -13.25 0.52 -47.36
C LEU A 27 -11.84 0.22 -46.84
N LEU A 28 -11.66 0.31 -45.51
CA LEU A 28 -10.41 0.15 -44.76
C LEU A 28 -9.40 1.31 -44.85
N LEU A 29 -9.68 2.38 -44.11
CA LEU A 29 -8.65 3.10 -43.33
C LEU A 29 -9.37 3.91 -42.25
N GLY A 30 -9.77 3.20 -41.21
CA GLY A 30 -10.39 3.78 -40.03
C GLY A 30 -10.30 2.80 -38.89
N LEU A 31 -9.08 2.43 -38.46
CA LEU A 31 -8.83 1.65 -37.24
C LEU A 31 -7.34 1.54 -36.83
N LEU A 32 -6.53 2.56 -37.07
CA LEU A 32 -5.17 2.63 -36.51
C LEU A 32 -4.79 4.04 -36.04
N GLY A 33 -5.80 4.73 -35.51
CA GLY A 33 -5.66 5.95 -34.73
C GLY A 33 -6.33 5.77 -33.36
N LEU A 34 -6.18 4.59 -32.75
CA LEU A 34 -6.49 4.45 -31.33
C LEU A 34 -5.35 5.10 -30.57
N MET A 35 -5.60 6.36 -30.21
CA MET A 35 -4.89 7.06 -29.14
C MET A 35 -4.64 6.06 -28.01
N LEU A 36 -3.38 5.78 -27.73
CA LEU A 36 -3.02 5.30 -26.40
C LEU A 36 -3.62 6.34 -25.44
N PRO A 37 -4.56 5.98 -24.56
CA PRO A 37 -4.99 6.92 -23.55
C PRO A 37 -3.73 7.27 -22.76
N ARG A 38 -3.33 8.56 -22.82
CA ARG A 38 -2.41 9.12 -21.83
C ARG A 38 -2.93 8.67 -20.48
N ALA A 39 -2.13 7.90 -19.75
CA ALA A 39 -2.46 7.45 -18.42
C ALA A 39 -2.95 8.65 -17.62
N VAL A 40 -4.25 8.67 -17.34
CA VAL A 40 -4.84 9.63 -16.41
C VAL A 40 -4.54 9.05 -15.05
N TRP A 41 -3.53 9.62 -14.40
CA TRP A 41 -3.05 9.25 -13.09
C TRP A 41 -4.21 9.21 -12.10
N ALA A 42 -4.38 8.08 -11.39
CA ALA A 42 -5.17 8.01 -10.17
C ALA A 42 -4.41 8.73 -9.04
N GLN A 43 -4.31 10.05 -9.21
CA GLN A 43 -3.48 10.96 -8.41
C GLN A 43 -4.17 11.37 -7.09
N GLY A 44 -5.34 10.80 -6.78
CA GLY A 44 -6.15 11.14 -5.61
C GLY A 44 -5.79 10.39 -4.32
N MET A 45 -5.16 9.21 -4.40
CA MET A 45 -4.61 8.48 -3.24
C MET A 45 -3.08 8.42 -3.25
N MET A 46 -2.48 8.58 -4.42
CA MET A 46 -1.04 8.64 -4.60
C MET A 46 -0.67 10.12 -4.71
N GLY A 47 -0.56 10.77 -3.56
CA GLY A 47 0.29 11.96 -3.50
C GLY A 47 1.62 11.61 -4.16
N ARG A 48 2.28 12.59 -4.78
CA ARG A 48 3.74 12.51 -4.94
C ARG A 48 4.30 11.93 -3.63
N PRO A 49 5.37 11.10 -3.62
CA PRO A 49 6.06 10.83 -2.37
C PRO A 49 6.58 12.20 -1.89
N ALA A 50 5.74 12.90 -1.13
CA ALA A 50 6.12 14.04 -0.35
C ALA A 50 6.92 13.40 0.76
N MET A 51 8.21 13.17 0.50
CA MET A 51 9.18 13.22 1.57
C MET A 51 8.90 14.52 2.30
N GLY A 52 8.29 14.44 3.48
CA GLY A 52 7.81 15.65 4.13
C GLY A 52 7.07 15.43 5.44
N GLU A 53 5.95 14.69 5.46
CA GLU A 53 4.99 14.92 6.56
C GLU A 53 4.72 13.73 7.50
N GLU A 54 5.07 12.48 7.16
CA GLU A 54 4.58 11.31 7.92
C GLU A 54 5.59 10.17 8.17
N THR A 55 6.88 10.46 8.37
CA THR A 55 7.90 9.43 8.69
C THR A 55 8.47 9.54 10.11
N ILE A 56 7.85 10.36 10.95
CA ILE A 56 8.40 10.77 12.25
C ILE A 56 7.39 10.59 13.38
N ALA A 57 7.90 10.25 14.57
CA ALA A 57 7.13 10.27 15.81
C ALA A 57 7.98 10.78 16.97
N LEU A 58 7.33 11.38 17.97
CA LEU A 58 7.98 11.89 19.17
C LEU A 58 7.57 11.03 20.37
N GLY A 59 8.57 10.50 21.09
CA GLY A 59 8.35 9.80 22.35
C GLY A 59 8.02 10.75 23.50
N SER A 60 7.38 10.22 24.55
CA SER A 60 7.09 10.95 25.79
C SER A 60 8.36 11.43 26.52
N ASP A 61 9.49 10.74 26.28
CA ASP A 61 10.82 11.07 26.78
C ASP A 61 11.57 12.11 25.90
N GLY A 62 10.91 12.62 24.86
CA GLY A 62 11.47 13.53 23.87
C GLY A 62 12.30 12.85 22.78
N THR A 63 12.49 11.53 22.78
CA THR A 63 13.21 10.84 21.71
C THR A 63 12.48 11.00 20.38
N LEU A 64 13.23 11.33 19.33
CA LEU A 64 12.71 11.47 17.98
C LEU A 64 12.87 10.16 17.21
N TYR A 65 11.79 9.61 16.70
CA TYR A 65 11.77 8.36 15.94
C TYR A 65 11.54 8.63 14.47
N VAL A 66 12.44 8.16 13.61
CA VAL A 66 12.39 8.40 12.16
C VAL A 66 12.43 7.07 11.41
N VAL A 67 11.45 6.85 10.55
CA VAL A 67 11.42 5.72 9.62
C VAL A 67 11.97 6.15 8.27
N ALA A 68 13.02 5.48 7.82
CA ALA A 68 13.56 5.59 6.48
C ALA A 68 13.13 4.34 5.70
N SER A 69 12.23 4.53 4.74
CA SER A 69 11.80 3.49 3.80
C SER A 69 12.43 3.77 2.43
N PRO A 70 12.90 2.73 1.72
CA PRO A 70 13.49 2.90 0.41
C PRO A 70 12.44 3.36 -0.60
N ALA A 71 12.74 4.42 -1.35
CA ALA A 71 11.78 5.03 -2.29
C ALA A 71 11.70 4.29 -3.64
N GLN A 72 12.66 3.42 -3.95
CA GLN A 72 12.75 2.77 -5.27
C GLN A 72 13.65 1.53 -5.27
N ARG A 73 13.21 0.49 -6.00
CA ARG A 73 13.89 -0.82 -6.21
C ARG A 73 15.31 -0.75 -6.80
N GLN A 74 15.80 0.42 -7.22
CA GLN A 74 17.05 0.57 -7.99
C GLN A 74 18.21 1.25 -7.26
N MET A 75 18.08 1.59 -5.98
CA MET A 75 19.16 2.26 -5.25
C MET A 75 20.28 1.33 -4.74
N GLY A 76 20.34 0.07 -5.19
CA GLY A 76 21.40 -0.88 -4.82
C GLY A 76 21.12 -1.60 -3.49
N PRO A 77 21.93 -2.64 -3.16
CA PRO A 77 21.62 -3.61 -2.09
C PRO A 77 21.59 -3.02 -0.68
N GLU A 78 22.21 -1.86 -0.45
CA GLU A 78 22.23 -1.19 0.86
C GLU A 78 21.06 -0.20 1.08
N PHE A 79 20.31 0.12 0.02
CA PHE A 79 19.21 1.09 0.02
C PHE A 79 17.84 0.43 -0.21
N GLY A 80 17.72 -0.87 0.09
CA GLY A 80 16.49 -1.66 -0.14
C GLY A 80 15.69 -1.98 1.12
N ARG A 81 16.09 -1.48 2.30
CA ARG A 81 15.55 -1.92 3.59
C ARG A 81 14.98 -0.76 4.39
N VAL A 82 13.93 -1.06 5.15
CA VAL A 82 13.37 -0.12 6.13
C VAL A 82 14.30 -0.04 7.33
N ALA A 83 14.61 1.19 7.76
CA ALA A 83 15.33 1.47 8.99
C ALA A 83 14.53 2.41 9.89
N LEU A 84 14.43 2.08 11.18
CA LEU A 84 13.90 2.93 12.23
C LEU A 84 15.06 3.46 13.08
N PHE A 85 15.17 4.77 13.20
CA PHE A 85 16.16 5.44 14.03
C PHE A 85 15.50 6.07 15.24
N ALA A 86 16.11 5.90 16.41
CA ALA A 86 15.83 6.70 17.59
C ALA A 86 16.93 7.74 17.75
N LEU A 87 16.57 9.01 17.73
CA LEU A 87 17.47 10.14 17.74
C LEU A 87 17.25 10.97 19.01
N ASP A 88 18.35 11.48 19.55
CA ASP A 88 18.28 12.57 20.50
C ASP A 88 17.73 13.83 19.78
N PRO A 89 16.65 14.45 20.26
CA PRO A 89 15.96 15.52 19.51
C PRO A 89 16.76 16.82 19.42
N VAL A 90 17.78 17.01 20.29
CA VAL A 90 18.59 18.24 20.35
C VAL A 90 19.87 18.06 19.54
N THR A 91 20.55 16.94 19.74
CA THR A 91 21.87 16.68 19.13
C THR A 91 21.79 15.86 17.84
N PHE A 92 20.62 15.28 17.53
CA PHE A 92 20.39 14.34 16.43
C PHE A 92 21.30 13.10 16.44
N ARG A 93 21.90 12.77 17.59
CA ARG A 93 22.69 11.55 17.76
C ARG A 93 21.78 10.34 17.78
N VAL A 94 22.16 9.31 17.05
CA VAL A 94 21.47 8.00 17.06
C VAL A 94 21.66 7.36 18.43
N ARG A 95 20.55 7.19 19.16
CA ARG A 95 20.50 6.41 20.41
C ARG A 95 20.52 4.92 20.08
N TRP A 96 19.71 4.51 19.12
CA TRP A 96 19.69 3.17 18.57
C TRP A 96 19.06 3.17 17.17
N ARG A 97 19.25 2.08 16.43
CA ARG A 97 18.58 1.83 15.16
C ARG A 97 18.06 0.40 15.11
N PHE A 98 16.97 0.20 14.39
CA PHE A 98 16.41 -1.09 14.05
C PHE A 98 16.30 -1.16 12.52
N VAL A 99 16.75 -2.25 11.91
CA VAL A 99 16.70 -2.44 10.45
C VAL A 99 15.91 -3.70 10.18
N LEU A 100 14.92 -3.60 9.29
CA LEU A 100 14.28 -4.79 8.75
C LEU A 100 15.23 -5.47 7.77
N GLU A 101 15.43 -6.77 7.97
CA GLU A 101 16.27 -7.58 7.06
C GLU A 101 15.60 -7.83 5.71
N GLU A 102 14.27 -7.69 5.65
CA GLU A 102 13.50 -7.83 4.43
C GLU A 102 13.68 -6.62 3.51
N GLU A 103 13.83 -6.93 2.23
CA GLU A 103 13.91 -5.96 1.15
C GLU A 103 12.52 -5.77 0.53
N ASP A 104 12.35 -4.68 -0.23
CA ASP A 104 11.12 -4.36 -0.97
C ASP A 104 9.85 -4.21 -0.11
N VAL A 105 10.02 -3.86 1.16
CA VAL A 105 8.93 -3.49 2.07
C VAL A 105 8.85 -1.98 2.25
N ILE A 106 7.63 -1.49 2.41
CA ILE A 106 7.35 -0.13 2.85
C ILE A 106 6.90 -0.16 4.30
N ALA A 107 7.30 0.85 5.07
CA ALA A 107 6.85 1.03 6.44
C ALA A 107 5.98 2.27 6.58
N SER A 108 5.02 2.17 7.48
CA SER A 108 4.10 3.23 7.85
C SER A 108 4.78 4.27 8.75
N ARG A 109 4.17 5.45 8.88
CA ARG A 109 4.37 6.34 10.03
C ARG A 109 4.34 5.55 11.34
N PRO A 110 5.35 5.71 12.21
CA PRO A 110 5.35 5.07 13.52
C PRO A 110 4.46 5.81 14.51
N VAL A 111 4.06 5.11 15.58
CA VAL A 111 3.49 5.68 16.80
C VAL A 111 4.26 5.17 18.01
N VAL A 112 4.35 5.96 19.08
CA VAL A 112 5.20 5.65 20.24
C VAL A 112 4.35 5.55 21.49
N GLY A 113 4.39 4.38 22.14
CA GLY A 113 3.74 4.12 23.41
C GLY A 113 4.39 4.89 24.55
N ALA A 114 3.66 5.07 25.65
CA ALA A 114 4.16 5.76 26.84
C ALA A 114 5.41 5.09 27.44
N ASP A 115 5.59 3.80 27.19
CA ASP A 115 6.73 2.99 27.63
C ASP A 115 7.94 3.07 26.68
N GLY A 116 7.87 3.85 25.60
CA GLY A 116 8.91 3.96 24.57
C GLY A 116 8.88 2.87 23.50
N THR A 117 7.88 1.98 23.50
CA THR A 117 7.67 1.01 22.42
C THR A 117 7.18 1.73 21.17
N VAL A 118 7.84 1.50 20.04
CA VAL A 118 7.48 2.07 18.73
C VAL A 118 6.70 1.04 17.93
N TYR A 119 5.52 1.42 17.45
CA TYR A 119 4.68 0.58 16.61
C TYR A 119 4.63 1.12 15.18
N LEU A 120 4.80 0.24 14.21
CA LEU A 120 4.67 0.57 12.79
C LEU A 120 4.14 -0.64 12.03
N THR A 121 3.46 -0.40 10.91
CA THR A 121 3.10 -1.47 9.98
C THR A 121 4.09 -1.54 8.84
N VAL A 122 4.31 -2.75 8.34
CA VAL A 122 5.12 -3.03 7.15
C VAL A 122 4.30 -3.84 6.17
N SER A 123 4.40 -3.51 4.89
CA SER A 123 3.76 -4.24 3.80
C SER A 123 4.70 -4.32 2.62
N GLU A 124 4.53 -5.35 1.80
CA GLU A 124 5.28 -5.44 0.55
C GLU A 124 4.94 -4.26 -0.37
N MET A 125 5.94 -3.75 -1.08
CA MET A 125 5.72 -2.79 -2.14
C MET A 125 5.05 -3.48 -3.32
N MET A 126 3.73 -3.35 -3.41
CA MET A 126 2.99 -3.88 -4.55
C MET A 126 3.15 -2.96 -5.76
N GLU A 127 3.85 -3.44 -6.78
CA GLU A 127 3.56 -3.00 -8.14
C GLU A 127 2.29 -3.73 -8.55
N PHE A 128 1.22 -3.00 -8.87
CA PHE A 128 0.04 -3.62 -9.49
C PHE A 128 0.48 -4.18 -10.84
N GLY A 129 0.93 -5.44 -10.84
CA GLY A 129 1.21 -6.21 -12.03
C GLY A 129 -0.06 -6.42 -12.85
N SER A 130 0.07 -7.10 -13.99
CA SER A 130 -1.08 -7.51 -14.78
C SER A 130 -2.11 -8.20 -13.86
N PRO A 131 -3.42 -7.87 -13.94
CA PRO A 131 -4.46 -8.57 -13.17
C PRO A 131 -4.55 -10.08 -13.48
N LEU A 132 -3.77 -10.56 -14.46
CA LEU A 132 -3.62 -11.97 -14.84
C LEU A 132 -2.35 -12.62 -14.26
N ASP A 133 -1.52 -11.90 -13.50
CA ASP A 133 -0.32 -12.45 -12.87
C ASP A 133 -0.63 -12.98 -11.46
N PHE A 134 -1.15 -14.22 -11.43
CA PHE A 134 -1.42 -14.98 -10.20
C PHE A 134 -0.15 -15.53 -9.54
N SER A 135 1.05 -15.26 -10.09
CA SER A 135 2.31 -15.78 -9.56
C SER A 135 2.89 -14.92 -8.44
N THR A 136 2.39 -13.70 -8.25
CA THR A 136 2.78 -12.83 -7.13
C THR A 136 2.04 -13.27 -5.87
N GLY A 137 2.68 -14.12 -5.07
CA GLY A 137 2.23 -14.41 -3.72
C GLY A 137 2.33 -13.15 -2.87
N VAL A 138 1.21 -12.47 -2.64
CA VAL A 138 1.18 -11.26 -1.83
C VAL A 138 1.29 -11.64 -0.36
N ARG A 139 2.32 -11.17 0.33
CA ARG A 139 2.41 -11.38 1.78
C ARG A 139 1.42 -10.49 2.51
N ASN A 140 0.92 -10.98 3.64
CA ASN A 140 0.16 -10.13 4.53
C ASN A 140 1.06 -9.05 5.13
N ALA A 141 0.47 -7.88 5.36
CA ALA A 141 1.09 -6.83 6.14
C ALA A 141 1.36 -7.32 7.57
N ARG A 142 2.31 -6.68 8.24
CA ARG A 142 2.65 -6.99 9.64
C ARG A 142 2.63 -5.73 10.48
N LEU A 143 2.15 -5.84 11.70
CA LEU A 143 2.33 -4.83 12.74
C LEU A 143 3.54 -5.22 13.58
N LEU A 144 4.49 -4.31 13.72
CA LEU A 144 5.71 -4.52 14.48
C LEU A 144 5.69 -3.64 15.72
N ALA A 145 6.17 -4.19 16.83
CA ALA A 145 6.57 -3.43 18.01
C ALA A 145 8.08 -3.50 18.17
N VAL A 146 8.73 -2.34 18.25
CA VAL A 146 10.18 -2.21 18.40
C VAL A 146 10.48 -1.45 19.67
N ARG A 147 11.42 -1.94 20.47
CA ARG A 147 11.87 -1.28 21.69
C ARG A 147 13.37 -1.39 21.81
N GLU A 148 14.02 -0.26 22.11
CA GLU A 148 15.48 -0.20 22.36
C GLU A 148 16.32 -0.83 21.23
N GLY A 149 15.87 -0.65 19.98
CA GLY A 149 16.55 -1.18 18.79
C GLY A 149 16.31 -2.67 18.49
N ALA A 150 15.45 -3.35 19.24
CA ALA A 150 15.11 -4.76 19.03
C ALA A 150 13.61 -4.96 18.75
N LEU A 151 13.29 -5.99 17.96
CA LEU A 151 11.90 -6.42 17.76
C LEU A 151 11.35 -6.98 19.07
N LYS A 152 10.34 -6.32 19.62
CA LYS A 152 9.62 -6.73 20.82
C LYS A 152 8.62 -7.84 20.48
N TRP A 153 7.86 -7.65 19.41
CA TRP A 153 7.00 -8.65 18.80
C TRP A 153 6.58 -8.22 17.38
N SER A 154 6.07 -9.17 16.61
CA SER A 154 5.39 -8.92 15.33
C SER A 154 4.04 -9.63 15.31
N TYR A 155 3.07 -9.03 14.63
CA TYR A 155 1.76 -9.62 14.38
C TYR A 155 1.51 -9.66 12.87
N ASP A 156 1.33 -10.86 12.34
CA ASP A 156 0.94 -11.06 10.95
C ASP A 156 -0.54 -10.71 10.78
N CYS A 157 -0.82 -9.68 9.98
CA CYS A 157 -2.19 -9.35 9.62
C CYS A 157 -2.75 -10.45 8.71
N ASP A 158 -4.06 -10.43 8.50
CA ASP A 158 -4.73 -11.36 7.57
C ASP A 158 -5.02 -10.72 6.21
N ALA A 159 -4.38 -9.57 5.94
CA ALA A 159 -4.54 -8.84 4.70
C ALA A 159 -3.19 -8.25 4.24
N PRO A 160 -3.00 -8.06 2.93
CA PRO A 160 -1.76 -7.53 2.36
C PRO A 160 -1.53 -6.05 2.65
N PHE A 161 -2.58 -5.29 2.95
CA PHE A 161 -2.47 -3.88 3.32
C PHE A 161 -2.86 -3.65 4.77
N ALA A 162 -2.07 -2.82 5.44
CA ALA A 162 -2.35 -2.29 6.75
C ALA A 162 -2.08 -0.78 6.75
N SER A 163 -2.91 -0.03 7.48
CA SER A 163 -2.75 1.41 7.62
C SER A 163 -1.64 1.78 8.61
N HIS A 164 -1.41 3.09 8.75
CA HIS A 164 -0.75 3.63 9.93
C HIS A 164 -1.43 3.12 11.22
N PRO A 165 -0.67 2.68 12.22
CA PRO A 165 -1.23 2.35 13.53
C PRO A 165 -1.65 3.63 14.26
N ALA A 166 -2.62 3.50 15.16
CA ALA A 166 -2.98 4.51 16.14
C ALA A 166 -2.93 3.91 17.55
N LEU A 167 -2.51 4.73 18.51
CA LEU A 167 -2.54 4.35 19.92
C LEU A 167 -3.82 4.85 20.57
N GLY A 168 -4.49 3.96 21.28
CA GLY A 168 -5.57 4.32 22.17
C GLY A 168 -5.22 4.07 23.63
N PRO A 169 -6.23 4.13 24.51
CA PRO A 169 -6.04 3.97 25.94
C PRO A 169 -5.38 2.64 26.30
N GLU A 170 -4.66 2.65 27.43
CA GLU A 170 -3.97 1.48 27.97
C GLU A 170 -2.94 0.85 27.02
N GLY A 171 -2.46 1.60 26.03
CA GLY A 171 -1.47 1.13 25.06
C GLY A 171 -2.04 0.24 23.97
N MET A 172 -3.37 0.22 23.79
CA MET A 172 -4.01 -0.52 22.72
C MET A 172 -3.61 0.05 21.35
N VAL A 173 -3.28 -0.84 20.42
CA VAL A 173 -2.85 -0.48 19.07
C VAL A 173 -3.97 -0.79 18.08
N PHE A 174 -4.39 0.22 17.34
CA PHE A 174 -5.43 0.13 16.32
C PHE A 174 -4.81 0.18 14.94
N VAL A 175 -5.25 -0.71 14.06
CA VAL A 175 -4.84 -0.71 12.65
C VAL A 175 -6.01 -1.13 11.79
N THR A 176 -6.19 -0.48 10.64
CA THR A 176 -7.13 -0.98 9.63
C THR A 176 -6.38 -1.81 8.59
N THR A 177 -6.94 -2.95 8.22
CA THR A 177 -6.40 -3.84 7.20
C THR A 177 -7.35 -3.92 6.02
N SER A 178 -6.80 -4.12 4.81
CA SER A 178 -7.59 -4.19 3.58
C SER A 178 -7.08 -5.29 2.68
N THR A 179 -7.97 -6.19 2.26
CA THR A 179 -7.70 -7.14 1.20
C THR A 179 -8.07 -6.54 -0.14
N VAL A 180 -7.16 -6.60 -1.10
CA VAL A 180 -7.49 -6.38 -2.52
C VAL A 180 -7.63 -7.72 -3.19
N GLY A 181 -8.61 -7.83 -4.06
CA GLY A 181 -8.74 -9.00 -4.92
C GLY A 181 -9.48 -8.65 -6.20
N PRO A 182 -9.15 -9.33 -7.30
CA PRO A 182 -10.02 -9.33 -8.46
C PRO A 182 -11.32 -10.06 -8.08
N ARG A 183 -12.48 -9.45 -8.33
CA ARG A 183 -13.78 -10.13 -8.10
C ARG A 183 -13.99 -11.30 -9.09
N GLU A 184 -13.26 -11.28 -10.21
CA GLU A 184 -13.20 -12.29 -11.27
C GLU A 184 -11.77 -12.36 -11.85
N PRO A 185 -11.27 -13.48 -12.41
CA PRO A 185 -9.87 -13.67 -12.85
C PRO A 185 -9.25 -12.60 -13.78
N SER A 186 -10.04 -11.69 -14.35
CA SER A 186 -9.59 -10.58 -15.20
C SER A 186 -10.13 -9.20 -14.77
N GLY A 187 -10.80 -9.12 -13.61
CA GLY A 187 -11.39 -7.89 -13.08
C GLY A 187 -10.36 -6.93 -12.48
N PRO A 188 -10.69 -5.64 -12.33
CA PRO A 188 -9.83 -4.69 -11.65
C PRO A 188 -9.62 -5.11 -10.18
N TRP A 189 -8.46 -4.78 -9.62
CA TRP A 189 -8.21 -4.91 -8.19
C TRP A 189 -9.23 -4.09 -7.41
N THR A 190 -10.07 -4.75 -6.62
CA THR A 190 -11.06 -4.10 -5.75
C THR A 190 -10.77 -4.43 -4.30
N PHE A 191 -11.00 -3.46 -3.40
CA PHE A 191 -11.01 -3.77 -1.96
C PHE A 191 -12.18 -4.69 -1.67
N SER A 192 -11.86 -5.95 -1.36
CA SER A 192 -12.85 -6.99 -1.16
C SER A 192 -13.40 -6.98 0.27
N ARG A 193 -12.54 -6.65 1.24
CA ARG A 193 -12.91 -6.55 2.65
C ARG A 193 -11.87 -5.72 3.41
N SER A 194 -12.36 -4.79 4.22
CA SER A 194 -11.54 -4.04 5.17
C SER A 194 -11.96 -4.37 6.60
N SER A 195 -11.02 -4.32 7.53
CA SER A 195 -11.28 -4.59 8.94
C SER A 195 -10.54 -3.60 9.83
N LEU A 196 -11.09 -3.31 11.01
CA LEU A 196 -10.32 -2.73 12.11
C LEU A 196 -9.82 -3.87 13.00
N LEU A 197 -8.54 -3.84 13.36
CA LEU A 197 -7.95 -4.65 14.40
C LEU A 197 -7.61 -3.75 15.60
N ALA A 198 -7.96 -4.23 16.79
CA ALA A 198 -7.51 -3.66 18.05
C ALA A 198 -6.65 -4.71 18.76
N LEU A 199 -5.39 -4.36 19.00
CA LEU A 199 -4.38 -5.25 19.56
C LEU A 199 -3.90 -4.73 20.91
N GLU A 200 -3.72 -5.66 21.84
CA GLU A 200 -3.08 -5.40 23.12
C GLU A 200 -1.62 -5.86 23.08
N ASP A 201 -0.72 -4.99 23.53
CA ASP A 201 0.67 -5.34 23.76
C ASP A 201 0.80 -6.11 25.09
N ARG A 202 1.25 -7.37 25.03
CA ARG A 202 1.47 -8.23 26.20
C ARG A 202 2.96 -8.39 26.54
N GLY A 203 3.80 -7.46 26.08
CA GLY A 203 5.23 -7.43 26.38
C GLY A 203 6.07 -8.17 25.35
N THR A 204 5.78 -9.42 25.03
CA THR A 204 6.52 -10.22 24.03
C THR A 204 5.63 -10.77 22.91
N SER A 205 4.36 -10.41 22.92
CA SER A 205 3.39 -10.77 21.89
C SER A 205 2.26 -9.73 21.86
N ALA A 206 1.47 -9.78 20.80
CA ALA A 206 0.22 -9.05 20.71
C ALA A 206 -0.96 -10.03 20.73
N THR A 207 -2.07 -9.62 21.34
CA THR A 207 -3.34 -10.35 21.27
C THR A 207 -4.41 -9.48 20.65
N ILE A 208 -5.25 -10.05 19.78
CA ILE A 208 -6.41 -9.36 19.22
C ILE A 208 -7.44 -9.22 20.34
N HIS A 209 -7.71 -7.99 20.74
CA HIS A 209 -8.81 -7.66 21.63
C HIS A 209 -10.13 -7.64 20.88
N ALA A 210 -10.16 -6.99 19.72
CA ALA A 210 -11.34 -6.91 18.87
C ALA A 210 -10.98 -6.87 17.39
N ARG A 211 -11.91 -7.38 16.59
CA ARG A 211 -11.87 -7.33 15.13
C ARG A 211 -13.24 -6.94 14.60
N LEU A 212 -13.29 -5.89 13.80
CA LEU A 212 -14.54 -5.37 13.23
C LEU A 212 -14.45 -5.35 11.71
N ASP A 213 -15.43 -5.96 11.05
CA ASP A 213 -15.57 -5.88 9.58
C ASP A 213 -16.11 -4.51 9.20
N LEU A 214 -15.35 -3.77 8.38
CA LEU A 214 -15.74 -2.48 7.87
C LEU A 214 -16.39 -2.59 6.48
N GLY A 215 -16.38 -3.78 5.87
CA GLY A 215 -17.00 -4.03 4.58
C GLY A 215 -16.09 -3.70 3.38
N PRO A 216 -16.65 -3.57 2.17
CA PRO A 216 -15.90 -3.41 0.92
C PRO A 216 -15.52 -1.95 0.65
N TYR A 217 -14.90 -1.30 1.64
CA TYR A 217 -14.47 0.10 1.54
C TYR A 217 -12.95 0.18 1.52
N ALA A 218 -12.42 1.12 0.74
CA ALA A 218 -11.07 1.61 0.98
C ALA A 218 -11.13 2.43 2.28
N VAL A 219 -10.40 2.02 3.32
CA VAL A 219 -10.48 2.65 4.65
C VAL A 219 -9.23 3.46 4.98
N SER A 220 -9.42 4.56 5.71
CA SER A 220 -8.33 5.37 6.25
C SER A 220 -7.68 4.69 7.45
N ALA A 221 -6.50 5.16 7.83
CA ALA A 221 -5.94 4.85 9.14
C ALA A 221 -6.92 5.24 10.26
N PRO A 222 -6.94 4.50 11.37
CA PRO A 222 -7.76 4.82 12.53
C PRO A 222 -7.26 6.10 13.21
N VAL A 223 -8.19 6.86 13.76
CA VAL A 223 -7.91 7.99 14.66
C VAL A 223 -8.61 7.73 15.98
N VAL A 224 -7.87 7.77 17.08
CA VAL A 224 -8.45 7.64 18.43
C VAL A 224 -8.67 9.03 19.01
N GLY A 225 -9.86 9.27 19.54
CA GLY A 225 -10.22 10.59 20.06
C GLY A 225 -11.36 10.56 21.06
N PRO A 226 -11.73 11.73 21.60
CA PRO A 226 -12.83 11.86 22.56
C PRO A 226 -14.18 11.58 21.90
N HIS A 227 -15.11 10.99 22.65
CA HIS A 227 -16.48 10.73 22.20
C HIS A 227 -17.50 11.26 23.22
N PRO A 228 -18.68 11.78 22.82
CA PRO A 228 -19.62 12.41 23.76
C PRO A 228 -20.18 11.47 24.84
N THR A 229 -20.33 10.19 24.52
CA THR A 229 -20.98 9.18 25.39
C THR A 229 -20.10 7.98 25.71
N SER A 230 -18.83 8.00 25.27
CA SER A 230 -17.85 6.94 25.48
C SER A 230 -16.54 7.59 25.91
N PRO A 231 -15.73 6.98 26.79
CA PRO A 231 -14.46 7.59 27.22
C PRO A 231 -13.53 7.90 26.04
N TRP A 232 -13.64 7.14 24.96
CA TRP A 232 -12.95 7.34 23.69
C TRP A 232 -13.74 6.69 22.56
N ALA A 233 -13.39 7.02 21.32
CA ALA A 233 -13.81 6.28 20.14
C ALA A 233 -12.69 6.21 19.10
N VAL A 234 -12.76 5.20 18.25
CA VAL A 234 -11.96 5.08 17.03
C VAL A 234 -12.80 5.54 15.85
N TYR A 235 -12.23 6.42 15.05
CA TYR A 235 -12.83 6.96 13.84
C TYR A 235 -12.08 6.42 12.63
N VAL A 236 -12.82 5.89 11.67
CA VAL A 236 -12.29 5.42 10.39
C VAL A 236 -13.20 5.95 9.29
N THR A 237 -12.63 6.53 8.24
CA THR A 237 -13.38 6.87 7.03
C THR A 237 -13.24 5.75 6.01
N GLY A 238 -14.30 5.48 5.27
CA GLY A 238 -14.32 4.53 4.18
C GLY A 238 -14.87 5.15 2.91
N GLU A 239 -14.25 4.90 1.78
CA GLU A 239 -14.79 5.23 0.47
C GLU A 239 -15.13 3.95 -0.28
N GLY A 240 -16.37 3.84 -0.72
CA GLY A 240 -16.80 2.66 -1.45
C GLY A 240 -16.36 2.72 -2.89
N VAL A 241 -15.49 1.82 -3.31
CA VAL A 241 -15.07 1.70 -4.71
C VAL A 241 -16.19 1.03 -5.51
N GLY A 242 -17.05 1.83 -6.13
CA GLY A 242 -17.94 1.37 -7.18
C GLY A 242 -17.23 1.52 -8.53
N MET A 243 -17.01 0.43 -9.26
CA MET A 243 -16.72 0.53 -10.69
C MET A 243 -17.41 -0.60 -11.46
N GLY A 244 -18.64 -0.31 -11.89
CA GLY A 244 -19.22 -0.97 -13.06
C GLY A 244 -18.50 -0.55 -14.34
N PRO A 245 -18.81 -1.18 -15.49
CA PRO A 245 -18.19 -0.84 -16.77
C PRO A 245 -18.66 0.55 -17.22
N GLY A 246 -17.87 1.57 -16.91
CA GLY A 246 -18.16 2.97 -17.19
C GLY A 246 -18.10 3.81 -15.91
N MET A 247 -17.06 4.62 -15.79
CA MET A 247 -16.83 5.60 -14.72
C MET A 247 -18.13 6.22 -14.18
N GLY A 248 -18.48 5.94 -12.92
CA GLY A 248 -19.69 6.50 -12.32
C GLY A 248 -19.95 6.06 -10.87
N MET A 249 -19.50 6.91 -9.93
CA MET A 249 -19.94 7.10 -8.55
C MET A 249 -19.89 5.91 -7.57
N GLY A 250 -18.92 5.98 -6.65
CA GLY A 250 -18.72 5.07 -5.53
C GLY A 250 -19.87 5.04 -4.51
N TYR A 251 -19.82 4.10 -3.56
CA TYR A 251 -20.87 3.90 -2.54
C TYR A 251 -20.97 5.06 -1.50
N GLY A 252 -20.50 6.25 -1.83
CA GLY A 252 -20.37 7.40 -0.93
C GLY A 252 -19.24 7.24 0.07
N THR A 253 -18.93 8.33 0.78
CA THR A 253 -18.03 8.32 1.93
C THR A 253 -18.80 7.87 3.16
N VAL A 254 -18.23 6.97 3.96
CA VAL A 254 -18.79 6.49 5.22
C VAL A 254 -17.84 6.85 6.34
N LEU A 255 -18.39 7.32 7.47
CA LEU A 255 -17.67 7.42 8.73
C LEU A 255 -18.07 6.23 9.61
N PHE A 256 -17.08 5.47 10.03
CA PHE A 256 -17.20 4.46 11.07
C PHE A 256 -16.78 5.06 12.40
N VAL A 257 -17.63 4.90 13.41
CA VAL A 257 -17.38 5.32 14.80
C VAL A 257 -17.47 4.08 15.67
N ILE A 258 -16.39 3.79 16.39
CA ILE A 258 -16.27 2.58 17.20
C ILE A 258 -16.03 3.02 18.63
N ASP A 259 -17.00 2.76 19.51
CA ASP A 259 -16.90 3.15 20.92
C ASP A 259 -15.92 2.27 21.70
N ALA A 260 -15.72 2.58 22.98
CA ALA A 260 -14.80 1.85 23.85
C ALA A 260 -15.22 0.39 24.14
N ASP A 261 -16.50 0.07 23.90
CA ASP A 261 -17.05 -1.29 23.99
C ASP A 261 -16.99 -2.02 22.64
N PHE A 262 -16.31 -1.44 21.64
CA PHE A 262 -16.20 -1.94 20.27
C PHE A 262 -17.52 -2.06 19.52
N ARG A 263 -18.52 -1.26 19.88
CA ARG A 263 -19.75 -1.14 19.10
C ARG A 263 -19.50 -0.26 17.89
N LEU A 264 -19.73 -0.81 16.70
CA LEU A 264 -19.56 -0.13 15.42
C LEU A 264 -20.85 0.61 15.01
N ALA A 265 -20.77 1.92 14.90
CA ALA A 265 -21.74 2.75 14.22
C ALA A 265 -21.22 3.16 12.84
N ARG A 266 -22.11 3.16 11.83
CA ARG A 266 -21.79 3.59 10.45
C ARG A 266 -22.66 4.79 10.07
N MET A 267 -22.05 5.82 9.50
CA MET A 267 -22.71 7.04 9.08
C MET A 267 -22.34 7.34 7.63
N SER A 268 -23.30 7.26 6.72
CA SER A 268 -23.09 7.66 5.32
C SER A 268 -23.07 9.19 5.23
N LEU A 269 -21.97 9.73 4.71
CA LEU A 269 -21.83 11.14 4.38
C LEU A 269 -22.35 11.34 2.95
N ARG A 270 -23.36 12.21 2.80
CA ARG A 270 -23.91 12.60 1.49
C ARG A 270 -23.29 13.90 1.02
#